data_AF-A0A3B9A6H2-F1
#
_entry.id   AF-A0A3B9A6H2-F1
#
_cell.length_a   1.000
_cell.length_b   1.000
_cell.length_c   1.000
_cell.angle_alpha   90.00
_cell.angle_beta   90.00
_cell.angle_gamma   90.00
#
_symmetry.space_group_name_H-M   'P 1'
#
loop_
_entity.id
_entity.type
_entity.pdbx_description
1 polymer ?
#
loop_
_entity_poly.entity_id
_entity_poly.type
_entity_poly.pdbx_seq_one_letter_code
_entity_poly.pdbx_strand_id
1 'polypeptide(L)' 'TIGVVTSCAIDSEGFLTGQALVELKSSEEGTPLLIYQSAPSSAGKPPAELKTGDRVLLPSAAVIISRFPK' A
#
# COMPACT_ATOMS: atom_id res chain seq x y z
N THR A 1 7.62 7.31 -4.37
CA THR A 1 6.98 6.47 -3.34
C THR A 1 7.26 7.10 -1.99
N ILE A 2 6.30 7.11 -1.07
CA ILE A 2 6.42 7.75 0.27
C ILE A 2 6.97 6.79 1.35
N GLY A 3 7.35 5.58 0.94
CA GLY A 3 7.70 4.49 1.84
C GLY A 3 7.73 3.14 1.15
N VAL A 4 8.01 2.10 1.93
CA VAL A 4 8.01 0.68 1.52
C VAL A 4 7.40 -0.19 2.61
N VAL A 5 6.55 -1.12 2.22
CA VAL A 5 5.99 -2.15 3.12
C VAL A 5 7.04 -3.25 3.26
N THR A 6 7.47 -3.54 4.49
CA THR A 6 8.49 -4.56 4.76
C THR A 6 7.87 -5.92 5.08
N SER A 7 6.64 -5.93 5.60
CA SER A 7 5.91 -7.13 5.93
C SER A 7 4.42 -6.88 5.81
N CYS A 8 3.68 -7.84 5.25
CA CYS A 8 2.23 -7.88 5.29
C CYS A 8 1.76 -9.31 5.62
N ALA A 9 0.78 -9.41 6.50
CA ALA A 9 0.16 -10.66 6.90
C ALA A 9 -1.37 -10.48 6.93
N ILE A 10 -2.08 -11.59 6.79
CA ILE A 10 -3.52 -11.62 7.00
C ILE A 10 -3.73 -11.92 8.48
N ASP A 11 -4.40 -11.02 9.18
CA ASP A 11 -4.80 -11.23 10.57
C ASP A 11 -5.99 -12.20 10.66
N SER A 12 -6.27 -12.69 11.87
CA SER A 12 -7.34 -13.65 12.19
C SER A 12 -8.74 -13.17 11.78
N GLU A 13 -8.91 -11.84 11.70
CA GLU A 13 -10.15 -11.18 11.24
C GLU A 13 -10.22 -10.98 9.72
N GLY A 14 -9.19 -11.42 8.97
CA GLY A 14 -9.12 -11.31 7.52
C GLY A 14 -8.60 -9.96 7.01
N PHE A 15 -8.15 -9.08 7.90
CA PHE A 15 -7.53 -7.81 7.53
C PHE A 15 -6.07 -8.00 7.13
N LEU A 16 -5.63 -7.29 6.09
CA LEU A 16 -4.26 -7.29 5.63
C LEU A 16 -3.46 -6.22 6.39
N THR A 17 -2.79 -6.63 7.46
CA THR A 17 -2.02 -5.76 8.36
C THR A 17 -0.54 -6.01 8.20
N GLY A 18 0.30 -5.04 8.55
CA GLY A 18 1.71 -5.13 8.24
C GLY A 18 2.53 -3.99 8.81
N GLN A 19 3.84 -4.07 8.58
CA GLN A 19 4.77 -3.00 8.91
C GLN A 19 5.26 -2.34 7.63
N ALA A 20 5.32 -1.01 7.66
CA ALA A 20 5.82 -0.20 6.57
C ALA A 20 6.76 0.89 7.11
N LEU A 21 7.81 1.16 6.34
CA LEU A 21 8.66 2.32 6.51
C LEU A 21 8.05 3.44 5.68
N VAL A 22 7.54 4.50 6.32
CA VAL A 22 6.95 5.66 5.65
C VAL A 22 7.64 6.94 6.10
N GLU A 23 7.61 7.98 5.27
CA GLU A 23 8.09 9.30 5.67
C GLU A 23 7.28 9.84 6.85
N LEU A 24 7.94 10.53 7.78
CA LEU A 24 7.34 11.16 8.96
C LEU A 24 6.20 12.14 8.60
N LYS A 25 6.27 12.78 7.43
CA LYS A 25 5.22 13.69 6.94
C LYS A 25 3.91 12.97 6.61
N SER A 26 3.96 11.66 6.45
CA SER A 26 2.84 10.81 6.08
C SER A 26 2.66 9.67 7.06
N SER A 27 3.20 9.78 8.29
CA SER A 27 3.10 8.76 9.34
C SER A 27 1.95 9.00 10.33
N GLU A 28 1.07 9.97 10.05
CA GLU A 28 -0.06 10.29 10.94
C GLU A 28 -1.10 9.17 10.91
N GLU A 29 -1.56 8.76 12.10
CA GLU A 29 -2.63 7.77 12.25
C GLU A 29 -3.92 8.25 11.56
N GLY A 30 -4.58 7.35 10.84
CA GLY A 30 -5.75 7.67 10.02
C GLY A 30 -5.45 8.17 8.61
N THR A 31 -4.17 8.40 8.25
CA THR A 31 -3.81 8.80 6.90
C THR A 31 -4.11 7.67 5.90
N PRO A 32 -4.93 7.92 4.86
CA PRO A 32 -5.18 6.93 3.82
C PRO A 32 -3.99 6.86 2.87
N LEU A 33 -3.48 5.64 2.66
CA LEU A 33 -2.37 5.34 1.78
C LEU A 33 -2.80 4.39 0.66
N LEU A 34 -2.09 4.47 -0.46
CA LEU A 34 -2.24 3.55 -1.59
C LEU A 34 -0.98 2.69 -1.69
N ILE A 35 -1.15 1.38 -1.54
CA ILE A 35 -0.08 0.40 -1.54
C ILE A 35 -0.13 -0.41 -2.83
N TYR A 36 0.96 -0.37 -3.59
CA TYR A 36 1.17 -1.32 -4.67
C TYR A 36 1.74 -2.62 -4.09
N GLN A 37 0.87 -3.62 -3.93
CA GLN A 37 1.27 -4.95 -3.52
C GLN A 37 2.14 -5.57 -4.62
N SER A 38 3.28 -6.17 -4.25
CA SER A 38 4.26 -6.83 -5.15
C SER A 38 5.21 -5.94 -6.00
N ALA A 39 5.69 -4.80 -5.50
CA ALA A 39 6.71 -3.99 -6.20
C ALA A 39 8.01 -4.77 -6.52
N PRO A 40 8.80 -4.46 -7.59
CA PRO A 40 8.74 -3.37 -8.58
C PRO A 40 8.57 -3.83 -10.05
N SER A 41 8.50 -5.13 -10.35
CA SER A 41 8.57 -5.66 -11.72
C SER A 41 7.26 -5.62 -12.50
N SER A 42 6.13 -5.33 -11.84
CA SER A 42 4.79 -5.39 -12.42
C SER A 42 3.96 -4.13 -12.20
N ALA A 43 4.57 -3.02 -11.74
CA ALA A 43 3.93 -1.72 -11.89
C ALA A 43 3.69 -1.55 -13.39
N GLY A 44 2.46 -1.84 -13.82
CA GLY A 44 2.09 -1.86 -15.21
C GLY A 44 2.36 -0.49 -15.85
N LYS A 45 2.00 -0.37 -17.13
CA LYS A 45 2.13 0.90 -17.84
C LYS A 45 1.63 2.06 -16.97
N PRO A 46 2.39 3.16 -16.87
CA PRO A 46 1.97 4.31 -16.09
C PRO A 46 0.57 4.75 -16.54
N PRO A 47 -0.27 5.34 -15.65
CA PRO A 47 -1.65 5.68 -15.97
C PRO A 47 -1.82 6.51 -17.26
N ALA A 48 -0.78 7.30 -17.60
CA ALA A 48 -0.72 8.11 -18.81
C ALA A 48 -0.60 7.30 -20.13
N GLU A 49 -0.16 6.04 -20.07
CA GLU A 49 0.10 5.20 -21.25
C GLU A 49 -0.91 4.05 -21.41
N LEU A 50 -1.99 4.06 -20.62
CA LEU A 50 -2.99 3.01 -20.62
C LEU A 50 -3.90 3.08 -21.84
N LYS A 51 -4.00 1.95 -22.55
CA LYS A 51 -4.96 1.76 -23.63
C LYS A 51 -6.15 0.95 -23.13
N THR A 52 -7.32 1.19 -23.72
CA THR A 52 -8.52 0.41 -23.44
C THR A 52 -8.24 -1.08 -23.71
N GLY A 53 -8.35 -1.91 -22.68
CA GLY A 53 -8.04 -3.35 -22.74
C GLY A 53 -6.74 -3.77 -22.02
N ASP A 54 -5.91 -2.82 -21.58
CA ASP A 54 -4.73 -3.13 -20.76
C ASP A 54 -5.13 -3.56 -19.33
N ARG A 55 -4.49 -4.62 -18.83
CA ARG A 55 -4.61 -5.05 -17.43
C ARG A 55 -3.56 -4.35 -16.59
N VAL A 56 -4.00 -3.60 -15.59
CA VAL A 56 -3.12 -2.91 -14.64
C VAL A 56 -3.34 -3.40 -13.23
N LEU A 57 -2.27 -3.35 -12.43
CA LEU A 57 -2.36 -3.50 -10.99
C LEU A 57 -2.86 -2.20 -10.38
N LEU A 58 -4.06 -2.24 -9.81
CA LEU A 58 -4.59 -1.15 -9.01
C LEU A 58 -3.96 -1.22 -7.61
N PRO A 59 -3.56 -0.07 -7.04
CA PRO A 59 -3.08 -0.06 -5.66
C PRO A 59 -4.23 -0.40 -4.71
N SER A 60 -3.91 -1.09 -3.63
CA SER A 60 -4.85 -1.33 -2.53
C SER A 60 -4.85 -0.16 -1.56
N ALA A 61 -6.03 0.25 -1.11
CA ALA A 61 -6.16 1.24 -0.06
C ALA A 61 -5.77 0.64 1.30
N ALA A 62 -5.04 1.41 2.09
CA ALA A 62 -4.64 1.07 3.46
C ALA A 62 -4.71 2.32 4.33
N VAL A 63 -4.80 2.12 5.65
CA VAL A 63 -4.84 3.21 6.62
C VAL A 63 -3.75 2.98 7.65
N ILE A 64 -3.08 4.07 8.07
CA ILE A 64 -2.09 4.00 9.14
C ILE A 64 -2.81 3.84 10.47
N ILE A 65 -2.44 2.80 11.21
CA ILE A 65 -2.93 2.53 12.57
C ILE A 65 -1.78 2.68 13.58
N SER A 66 -2.10 2.99 14.83
CA SER A 66 -1.13 2.95 15.92
C SER A 66 -0.49 1.57 16.03
N ARG A 67 0.84 1.53 16.17
CA ARG A 67 1.61 0.29 16.35
C ARG A 67 1.27 -0.45 17.65
N PHE A 68 0.82 0.28 18.67
CA PHE A 68 0.49 -0.28 19.98
C PHE A 68 -1.01 -0.14 20.24
N PRO A 69 -1.71 -1.24 20.56
CA PRO A 69 -3.06 -1.17 21.09
C PRO A 69 -3.03 -0.42 22.43
N LYS A 70 -4.05 0.41 22.68
CA LYS A 70 -4.26 1.06 23.97
C LYS A 70 -4.99 0.14 24.94
#